data_AF-A0A9P5Q7L6-F1
#
_entry.id   AF-A0A9P5Q7L6-F1
#
_cell.length_a   1.000
_cell.length_b   1.000
_cell.length_c   1.000
_cell.angle_alpha   90.00
_cell.angle_beta   90.00
_cell.angle_gamma   90.00
#
_symmetry.space_group_name_H-M   'P 1'
#
loop_
_entity.id
_entity.type
_entity.pdbx_description
1 polymer ?
#
loop_
_entity_poly.entity_id
_entity_poly.type
_entity_poly.pdbx_seq_one_letter_code
_entity_poly.pdbx_strand_id
1 'polypeptide(L)'
;MDAETAEKERYSYGFWNLLQAPIDFLFQTLRPYTPNLVSLFVFFALIPLLAFLSLSAGLIVWQNVAVGWQIPLYLQYGDNLQPYAHAILPDLSVRQPYDVVLQLAVPSSESNFALGNFMSALTLSTNNNKTLATVRRPALVIPPKSTFFSSKPHLITIDIPMLDSFVTGTSQVVADVMIGRQDVWKNIGNGEGRELSVFSASLKGILVHKGFRGLVTRFPTFFSMVCSAIFFAILFSILAGCLLPSILQSSPENDAKANPDQLDDNDQKSHLINDQYPEEPSDTATNASEPQEEKDDDNLSQSVKSARRRRRRSTKNKNASEGSSIKSESEPVMIRSDSERSTNPLRRRRSKTLEVDT
;
A
#
# COMPACT_ATOMS: atom_id res chain seq x y z
N MET A 1 61.63 0.92 -22.12
CA MET A 1 60.57 1.71 -22.80
C MET A 1 60.54 1.18 -24.21
N ASP A 2 59.61 0.25 -24.43
CA ASP A 2 59.86 -0.93 -25.24
C ASP A 2 59.16 -0.77 -26.59
N ALA A 3 59.86 -1.11 -27.67
CA ALA A 3 59.39 -0.96 -29.05
C ALA A 3 58.02 -1.63 -29.31
N GLU A 4 57.65 -2.61 -28.48
CA GLU A 4 56.36 -3.29 -28.50
C GLU A 4 55.17 -2.38 -28.15
N THR A 5 55.38 -1.32 -27.36
CA THR A 5 54.31 -0.35 -27.03
C THR A 5 54.03 0.61 -28.19
N ALA A 6 55.02 0.90 -29.04
CA ALA A 6 54.86 1.81 -30.18
C ALA A 6 54.08 1.17 -31.35
N GLU A 7 54.12 -0.15 -31.51
CA GLU A 7 53.35 -0.84 -32.55
C GLU A 7 51.86 -0.96 -32.21
N LYS A 8 51.52 -1.11 -30.92
CA LYS A 8 50.13 -1.18 -30.45
C LYS A 8 49.35 0.12 -30.69
N GLU A 9 50.00 1.27 -30.56
CA GLU A 9 49.35 2.56 -30.82
C GLU A 9 49.02 2.76 -32.31
N ARG A 10 49.90 2.33 -33.22
CA ARG A 10 49.66 2.46 -34.67
C ARG A 10 48.47 1.63 -35.15
N TYR A 11 48.27 0.44 -34.59
CA TYR A 11 47.10 -0.39 -34.92
C TYR A 11 45.79 0.19 -34.37
N SER A 12 45.83 0.87 -33.22
CA SER A 12 44.64 1.50 -32.65
C SER A 12 44.14 2.67 -33.51
N TYR A 13 45.03 3.56 -33.96
CA TYR A 13 44.65 4.70 -34.79
C TYR A 13 44.14 4.31 -36.19
N GLY A 14 44.69 3.24 -36.80
CA GLY A 14 44.23 2.75 -38.10
C GLY A 14 42.81 2.19 -38.05
N PHE A 15 42.45 1.52 -36.96
CA PHE A 15 41.12 0.94 -36.77
C PHE A 15 40.03 2.01 -36.60
N TRP A 16 40.30 3.08 -35.83
CA TRP A 16 39.36 4.18 -35.65
C TRP A 16 39.10 4.96 -36.94
N ASN A 17 40.14 5.22 -37.75
CA ASN A 17 39.99 5.93 -39.03
C ASN A 17 39.18 5.13 -40.07
N LEU A 18 39.29 3.80 -40.06
CA LEU A 18 38.55 2.93 -40.99
C LEU A 18 37.05 2.85 -40.62
N LEU A 19 36.72 3.03 -39.34
CA LEU A 19 35.35 3.17 -38.85
C LEU A 19 34.75 4.58 -39.08
N GLN A 20 35.58 5.63 -39.17
CA GLN A 20 35.13 7.00 -39.38
C GLN A 20 34.73 7.32 -40.83
N ALA A 21 35.45 6.79 -41.83
CA ALA A 21 35.15 7.04 -43.25
C ALA A 21 33.69 6.76 -43.69
N PRO A 22 33.04 5.65 -43.29
CA PRO A 22 31.63 5.43 -43.63
C PRO A 22 30.67 6.36 -42.87
N ILE A 23 31.05 6.82 -41.67
CA ILE A 23 30.26 7.74 -40.86
C ILE A 23 30.20 9.11 -41.54
N ASP A 24 31.33 9.62 -42.01
CA ASP A 24 31.41 10.92 -42.69
C ASP A 24 30.65 10.94 -44.02
N PHE A 25 30.69 9.85 -44.79
CA PHE A 25 29.89 9.70 -46.01
C PHE A 25 28.39 9.69 -45.71
N LEU A 26 27.99 9.00 -44.64
CA LEU A 26 26.60 8.99 -44.17
C LEU A 26 26.15 10.40 -43.76
N PHE A 27 26.98 11.14 -43.02
CA PHE A 27 26.68 12.52 -42.59
C PHE A 27 26.59 13.50 -43.76
N GLN A 28 27.45 13.37 -44.78
CA GLN A 28 27.36 14.21 -45.98
C GLN A 28 26.10 13.93 -46.80
N THR A 29 25.68 12.66 -46.88
CA THR A 29 24.47 12.27 -47.60
C THR A 29 23.18 12.71 -46.86
N LEU A 30 23.24 12.80 -45.53
CA LEU A 30 22.12 13.22 -44.67
C LEU A 30 22.03 14.73 -44.44
N ARG A 31 23.05 15.50 -44.85
CA ARG A 31 23.16 16.95 -44.65
C ARG A 31 21.98 17.80 -45.19
N PRO A 32 21.29 17.44 -46.30
CA PRO A 32 20.09 18.18 -46.71
C PRO A 32 18.85 17.86 -45.83
N TYR A 33 18.86 16.75 -45.09
CA TYR A 33 17.75 16.31 -44.24
C TYR A 33 18.00 16.55 -42.74
N THR A 34 19.14 17.14 -42.38
CA THR A 34 19.60 17.31 -41.00
C THR A 34 18.57 17.91 -40.03
N PRO A 35 17.82 18.99 -40.35
CA PRO A 35 16.91 19.59 -39.36
C PRO A 35 15.75 18.64 -38.98
N ASN A 36 15.25 17.86 -39.94
CA ASN A 36 14.17 16.90 -39.72
C ASN A 36 14.67 15.62 -39.04
N LEU A 37 15.87 15.17 -39.41
CA LEU A 37 16.51 14.00 -38.79
C LEU A 37 16.87 14.23 -37.32
N VAL A 38 17.33 15.44 -36.96
CA VAL A 38 17.64 15.77 -35.57
C VAL A 38 16.37 15.70 -34.71
N SER A 39 15.26 16.30 -35.17
CA SER A 39 13.99 16.27 -34.44
C SER A 39 13.45 14.85 -34.28
N LEU A 40 13.55 14.03 -35.32
CA LEU A 40 13.15 12.62 -35.30
C LEU A 40 14.04 11.79 -34.36
N PHE A 41 15.36 11.99 -34.40
CA PHE A 41 16.29 11.30 -33.49
C PHE A 41 16.01 11.67 -32.03
N VAL A 42 15.82 12.96 -31.74
CA VAL A 42 15.45 13.44 -30.40
C VAL A 42 14.13 12.82 -29.93
N PHE A 43 13.13 12.71 -30.81
CA PHE A 43 11.88 12.02 -30.51
C PHE A 43 12.09 10.55 -30.17
N PHE A 44 12.82 9.80 -31.00
CA PHE A 44 13.12 8.40 -30.75
C PHE A 44 13.95 8.17 -29.48
N ALA A 45 14.87 9.09 -29.15
CA ALA A 45 15.66 9.03 -27.93
C ALA A 45 14.83 9.37 -26.68
N LEU A 46 13.82 10.23 -26.81
CA LEU A 46 12.94 10.61 -25.71
C LEU A 46 11.90 9.53 -25.38
N ILE A 47 11.39 8.78 -26.35
CA ILE A 47 10.42 7.68 -26.11
C ILE A 47 10.86 6.69 -25.01
N PRO A 48 12.07 6.09 -25.04
CA PRO A 48 12.49 5.15 -24.00
C PRO A 48 12.68 5.85 -22.64
N LEU A 49 13.10 7.12 -22.62
CA LEU A 49 13.17 7.91 -21.39
C LEU A 49 11.77 8.13 -20.79
N LEU A 50 10.79 8.48 -21.62
CA LEU A 50 9.38 8.62 -21.21
C LEU A 50 8.82 7.29 -20.68
N ALA A 51 9.10 6.18 -21.36
CA ALA A 51 8.68 4.85 -20.93
C ALA A 51 9.30 4.48 -19.57
N PHE A 52 10.58 4.80 -19.34
CA PHE A 52 11.25 4.57 -18.07
C PHE A 52 10.65 5.42 -16.94
N LEU A 53 10.45 6.72 -17.16
CA LEU A 53 9.82 7.62 -16.19
C LEU A 53 8.40 7.14 -15.86
N SER A 54 7.64 6.71 -16.86
CA SER A 54 6.31 6.14 -16.69
C SER A 54 6.31 4.86 -15.85
N LEU A 55 7.21 3.93 -16.15
CA LEU A 55 7.33 2.69 -15.37
C LEU A 55 7.74 3.00 -13.93
N SER A 56 8.65 3.96 -13.73
CA SER A 56 9.05 4.40 -12.39
C SER A 56 7.87 4.99 -11.60
N ALA A 57 7.00 5.79 -12.23
CA ALA A 57 5.79 6.30 -11.59
C ALA A 57 4.85 5.17 -11.18
N GLY A 58 4.66 4.17 -12.06
CA GLY A 58 3.91 2.95 -11.74
C GLY A 58 4.50 2.19 -10.55
N LEU A 59 5.82 2.01 -10.50
CA LEU A 59 6.52 1.33 -9.40
C LEU A 59 6.38 2.11 -8.08
N ILE A 60 6.51 3.44 -8.11
CA ILE A 60 6.32 4.30 -6.94
C ILE A 60 4.90 4.15 -6.40
N VAL A 61 3.88 4.14 -7.27
CA VAL A 61 2.50 3.91 -6.85
C VAL A 61 2.35 2.53 -6.23
N TRP A 62 2.91 1.49 -6.86
CA TRP A 62 2.85 0.12 -6.35
C TRP A 62 3.48 -0.01 -4.95
N GLN A 63 4.64 0.59 -4.72
CA GLN A 63 5.31 0.60 -3.43
C GLN A 63 4.55 1.39 -2.36
N ASN A 64 3.88 2.48 -2.75
CA ASN A 64 3.10 3.33 -1.85
C ASN A 64 1.67 2.82 -1.62
N VAL A 65 1.21 1.79 -2.33
CA VAL A 65 -0.07 1.15 -2.00
C VAL A 65 0.04 0.59 -0.60
N ALA A 66 -0.80 1.11 0.30
CA ALA A 66 -0.76 0.75 1.71
C ALA A 66 -0.90 -0.77 1.91
N VAL A 67 0.23 -1.41 2.22
CA VAL A 67 0.31 -2.84 2.47
C VAL A 67 -0.01 -3.08 3.94
N GLY A 68 -0.75 -4.16 4.23
CA GLY A 68 -0.88 -4.63 5.61
C GLY A 68 0.47 -4.94 6.24
N TRP A 69 0.49 -5.14 7.55
CA TRP A 69 1.70 -5.52 8.27
C TRP A 69 1.66 -7.00 8.67
N GLN A 70 2.83 -7.59 8.83
CA GLN A 70 3.00 -8.93 9.38
C GLN A 70 4.22 -8.93 10.30
N ILE A 71 4.05 -9.47 11.51
CA ILE A 71 5.15 -9.66 12.45
C ILE A 71 5.23 -11.12 12.90
N PRO A 72 6.44 -11.68 13.07
CA PRO A 72 6.61 -12.99 13.67
C PRO A 72 6.30 -12.94 15.16
N LEU A 73 5.69 -14.01 15.68
CA LEU A 73 5.45 -14.22 17.11
C LEU A 73 6.32 -15.38 17.59
N TYR A 74 7.15 -15.11 18.61
CA TYR A 74 7.99 -16.11 19.25
C TYR A 74 7.28 -16.62 20.50
N LEU A 75 6.63 -17.78 20.38
CA LEU A 75 5.90 -18.41 21.48
C LEU A 75 6.87 -18.97 22.52
N GLN A 76 6.62 -18.64 23.79
CA GLN A 76 7.32 -19.16 24.95
C GLN A 76 6.53 -20.33 25.54
N TYR A 77 7.23 -21.43 25.77
CA TYR A 77 6.70 -22.67 26.33
C TYR A 77 7.31 -22.92 27.71
N GLY A 78 6.56 -23.56 28.62
CA GLY A 78 7.06 -24.01 29.92
C GLY A 78 6.94 -23.00 31.08
N ASP A 79 6.93 -21.69 30.81
CA ASP A 79 6.83 -20.67 31.88
C ASP A 79 5.40 -20.51 32.41
N ASN A 80 4.42 -20.58 31.52
CA ASN A 80 3.00 -20.43 31.83
C ASN A 80 2.22 -21.70 31.47
N LEU A 81 0.98 -21.79 31.97
CA LEU A 81 0.05 -22.87 31.67
C LEU A 81 -0.27 -23.01 30.17
N GLN A 82 -0.13 -21.93 29.41
CA GLN A 82 -0.40 -21.83 27.97
C GLN A 82 0.78 -21.15 27.27
N PRO A 83 1.12 -21.59 26.05
CA PRO A 83 2.02 -20.86 25.16
C PRO A 83 1.58 -19.41 24.99
N TYR A 84 2.52 -18.48 25.17
CA TYR A 84 2.27 -17.05 25.03
C TYR A 84 3.40 -16.37 24.26
N ALA A 85 3.10 -15.24 23.63
CA ALA A 85 4.08 -14.40 22.94
C ALA A 85 3.77 -12.93 23.22
N HIS A 86 4.83 -12.15 23.32
CA HIS A 86 4.79 -10.69 23.40
C HIS A 86 5.50 -10.13 22.18
N ALA A 87 4.87 -9.20 21.48
CA ALA A 87 5.48 -8.56 20.32
C ALA A 87 5.06 -7.10 20.20
N ILE A 88 5.99 -6.25 19.76
CA ILE A 88 5.74 -4.85 19.46
C ILE A 88 5.29 -4.76 18.00
N LEU A 89 4.12 -4.16 17.75
CA LEU A 89 3.64 -3.93 16.39
C LEU A 89 4.47 -2.82 15.71
N PRO A 90 4.62 -2.85 14.38
CA PRO A 90 5.23 -1.73 13.66
C PRO A 90 4.39 -0.46 13.84
N ASP A 91 4.94 0.70 13.52
CA ASP A 91 4.20 1.97 13.65
C ASP A 91 2.91 1.94 12.82
N LEU A 92 1.77 1.92 13.53
CA LEU A 92 0.44 1.82 12.93
C LEU A 92 -0.16 3.20 12.67
N SER A 93 -0.95 3.32 11.61
CA SER A 93 -1.67 4.57 11.37
C SER A 93 -2.87 4.69 12.30
N VAL A 94 -2.88 5.73 13.12
CA VAL A 94 -3.89 6.04 14.15
C VAL A 94 -5.33 6.01 13.64
N ARG A 95 -5.56 6.37 12.37
CA ARG A 95 -6.90 6.51 11.78
C ARG A 95 -7.29 5.36 10.86
N GLN A 96 -6.39 4.41 10.62
CA GLN A 96 -6.64 3.32 9.68
C GLN A 96 -7.23 2.11 10.41
N PRO A 97 -8.33 1.54 9.90
CA PRO A 97 -8.89 0.29 10.43
C PRO A 97 -8.16 -0.92 9.86
N TYR A 98 -7.81 -1.88 10.72
CA TYR A 98 -7.14 -3.13 10.37
C TYR A 98 -7.96 -4.35 10.80
N ASP A 99 -8.02 -5.36 9.95
CA ASP A 99 -8.44 -6.72 10.31
C ASP A 99 -7.20 -7.45 10.85
N VAL A 100 -7.21 -7.82 12.12
CA VAL A 100 -6.10 -8.49 12.77
C VAL A 100 -6.32 -9.98 12.74
N VAL A 101 -5.41 -10.71 12.09
CA VAL A 101 -5.45 -12.16 11.90
C VAL A 101 -4.22 -12.79 12.56
N LEU A 102 -4.46 -13.77 13.42
CA LEU A 102 -3.41 -14.62 13.97
C LEU A 102 -3.20 -15.81 13.04
N GLN A 103 -2.03 -15.88 12.40
CA GLN A 103 -1.66 -16.99 11.53
C GLN A 103 -0.72 -17.94 12.29
N LEU A 104 -1.10 -19.21 12.35
CA LEU A 104 -0.34 -20.28 13.00
C LEU A 104 0.06 -21.34 11.96
N ALA A 105 1.32 -21.76 11.97
CA ALA A 105 1.78 -22.95 11.28
C ALA A 105 1.99 -24.07 12.31
N VAL A 106 1.19 -25.12 12.20
CA VAL A 106 1.10 -26.20 13.18
C VAL A 106 1.55 -27.50 12.52
N PRO A 107 2.47 -28.28 13.13
CA PRO A 107 2.84 -29.58 12.60
C PRO A 107 1.65 -30.54 12.61
N SER A 108 1.55 -31.36 11.58
CA SER A 108 0.50 -32.37 11.39
C SER A 108 0.69 -33.59 12.31
N SER A 109 0.84 -33.37 13.62
CA SER A 109 1.00 -34.42 14.63
C SER A 109 -0.35 -34.88 15.18
N GLU A 110 -0.44 -36.15 15.57
CA GLU A 110 -1.64 -36.69 16.22
C GLU A 110 -2.00 -35.92 17.49
N SER A 111 -1.00 -35.50 18.27
CA SER A 111 -1.19 -34.67 19.46
C SER A 111 -1.93 -33.35 19.18
N ASN A 112 -1.59 -32.67 18.09
CA ASN A 112 -2.23 -31.40 17.71
C ASN A 112 -3.67 -31.62 17.22
N PHE A 113 -3.97 -32.75 16.58
CA PHE A 113 -5.34 -33.11 16.20
C PHE A 113 -6.18 -33.53 17.40
N ALA A 114 -5.60 -34.30 18.33
CA ALA A 114 -6.25 -34.77 19.55
C ALA A 114 -6.60 -33.64 20.53
N LEU A 115 -5.85 -32.52 20.49
CA LEU A 115 -6.14 -31.32 21.28
C LEU A 115 -7.57 -30.80 21.06
N GLY A 116 -8.09 -30.98 19.84
CA GLY A 116 -9.41 -30.53 19.42
C GLY A 116 -9.52 -29.01 19.39
N ASN A 117 -10.64 -28.49 19.92
CA ASN A 117 -10.86 -27.05 19.99
C ASN A 117 -9.89 -26.43 21.01
N PHE A 118 -9.16 -25.42 20.59
CA PHE A 118 -8.32 -24.60 21.46
C PHE A 118 -8.76 -23.13 21.38
N MET A 119 -8.37 -22.34 22.37
CA MET A 119 -8.63 -20.91 22.38
C MET A 119 -7.36 -20.15 22.01
N SER A 120 -7.54 -19.06 21.28
CA SER A 120 -6.53 -18.02 21.12
C SER A 120 -7.04 -16.76 21.80
N ALA A 121 -6.16 -16.04 22.48
CA ALA A 121 -6.43 -14.75 23.08
C ALA A 121 -5.42 -13.74 22.53
N LEU A 122 -5.91 -12.56 22.17
CA LEU A 122 -5.09 -11.42 21.78
C LEU A 122 -5.48 -10.25 22.67
N THR A 123 -4.48 -9.66 23.32
CA THR A 123 -4.60 -8.39 24.03
C THR A 123 -3.69 -7.39 23.34
N LEU A 124 -4.28 -6.29 22.86
CA LEU A 124 -3.56 -5.15 22.33
C LEU A 124 -3.51 -4.08 23.41
N SER A 125 -2.33 -3.58 23.73
CA SER A 125 -2.10 -2.55 24.73
C SER A 125 -1.18 -1.45 24.18
N THR A 126 -1.24 -0.27 24.76
CA THR A 126 -0.23 0.78 24.48
C THR A 126 1.04 0.50 25.29
N ASN A 127 2.13 1.20 24.94
CA ASN A 127 3.37 1.17 25.74
C ASN A 127 3.18 1.65 27.19
N ASN A 128 2.07 2.34 27.49
CA ASN A 128 1.69 2.75 28.85
C ASN A 128 0.82 1.69 29.55
N ASN A 129 0.84 0.44 29.07
CA ASN A 129 0.04 -0.68 29.56
C ASN A 129 -1.47 -0.40 29.56
N LYS A 130 -1.96 0.51 28.71
CA LYS A 130 -3.40 0.75 28.55
C LYS A 130 -3.95 -0.25 27.53
N THR A 131 -4.82 -1.14 27.97
CA THR A 131 -5.49 -2.09 27.07
C THR A 131 -6.38 -1.36 26.07
N LEU A 132 -6.11 -1.58 24.78
CA LEU A 132 -6.90 -1.05 23.66
C LEU A 132 -8.02 -2.01 23.28
N ALA A 133 -7.69 -3.30 23.18
CA ALA A 133 -8.65 -4.34 22.85
C ALA A 133 -8.20 -5.69 23.42
N THR A 134 -9.18 -6.50 23.83
CA THR A 134 -8.96 -7.89 24.22
C THR A 134 -9.98 -8.75 23.52
N VAL A 135 -9.53 -9.78 22.82
CA VAL A 135 -10.41 -10.70 22.10
C VAL A 135 -9.96 -12.14 22.28
N ARG A 136 -10.93 -13.06 22.25
CA ARG A 136 -10.71 -14.49 22.38
C ARG A 136 -11.47 -15.22 21.29
N ARG A 137 -10.80 -16.10 20.55
CA ARG A 137 -11.37 -16.85 19.43
C ARG A 137 -11.07 -18.34 19.53
N PRO A 138 -12.08 -19.22 19.40
CA PRO A 138 -11.83 -20.64 19.29
C PRO A 138 -11.25 -20.97 17.90
N ALA A 139 -10.41 -21.99 17.86
CA ALA A 139 -9.87 -22.55 16.63
C ALA A 139 -9.70 -24.07 16.78
N LEU A 140 -9.60 -24.76 15.64
CA LEU A 140 -9.49 -26.22 15.58
C LEU A 140 -8.44 -26.57 14.53
N VAL A 141 -7.53 -27.48 14.87
CA VAL A 141 -6.59 -28.07 13.92
C VAL A 141 -7.31 -29.19 13.17
N ILE A 142 -7.58 -29.01 11.89
CA ILE A 142 -8.26 -30.01 11.08
C ILE A 142 -7.21 -30.88 10.37
N PRO A 143 -7.29 -32.22 10.47
CA PRO A 143 -6.37 -33.10 9.77
C PRO A 143 -6.50 -32.92 8.25
N PRO A 144 -5.38 -32.82 7.51
CA PRO A 144 -5.42 -32.65 6.08
C PRO A 144 -6.06 -33.89 5.45
N LYS A 145 -7.01 -33.68 4.53
CA LYS A 145 -7.61 -34.77 3.77
C LYS A 145 -6.53 -35.36 2.86
N SER A 146 -6.16 -36.61 3.10
CA SER A 146 -5.26 -37.34 2.20
C SER A 146 -5.99 -37.59 0.89
N THR A 147 -5.57 -36.94 -0.19
CA THR A 147 -5.92 -37.41 -1.53
C THR A 147 -5.04 -38.61 -1.86
N PHE A 148 -5.57 -39.58 -2.62
CA PHE A 148 -4.96 -40.90 -2.86
C PHE A 148 -3.54 -40.90 -3.45
N PHE A 149 -3.00 -39.74 -3.85
CA PHE A 149 -1.66 -39.60 -4.45
C PHE A 149 -0.81 -38.45 -3.89
N SER A 150 -1.23 -37.78 -2.80
CA SER A 150 -0.48 -36.67 -2.23
C SER A 150 0.09 -37.04 -0.87
N SER A 151 1.40 -36.81 -0.66
CA SER A 151 2.00 -36.89 0.67
C SER A 151 1.27 -35.93 1.61
N LYS A 152 1.02 -36.38 2.85
CA LYS A 152 0.40 -35.54 3.87
C LYS A 152 1.30 -34.34 4.15
N PRO A 153 0.77 -33.10 4.12
CA PRO A 153 1.58 -31.92 4.42
C PRO A 153 2.03 -31.97 5.87
N HIS A 154 3.33 -31.72 6.11
CA HIS A 154 3.89 -31.75 7.46
C HIS A 154 3.46 -30.54 8.31
N LEU A 155 3.11 -29.42 7.67
CA LEU A 155 2.68 -28.19 8.31
C LEU A 155 1.28 -27.80 7.81
N ILE A 156 0.45 -27.33 8.74
CA ILE A 156 -0.92 -26.88 8.50
C ILE A 156 -0.99 -25.42 8.93
N THR A 157 -1.42 -24.56 8.01
CA THR A 157 -1.62 -23.15 8.29
C THR A 157 -3.05 -22.89 8.74
N ILE A 158 -3.21 -22.20 9.86
CA ILE A 158 -4.50 -21.83 10.45
C ILE A 158 -4.52 -20.32 10.58
N ASP A 159 -5.51 -19.68 9.97
CA ASP A 159 -5.73 -18.23 10.06
C ASP A 159 -6.95 -17.96 10.96
N ILE A 160 -6.73 -17.28 12.08
CA ILE A 160 -7.75 -17.00 13.09
C ILE A 160 -8.06 -15.49 13.07
N PRO A 161 -9.26 -15.06 12.64
CA PRO A 161 -9.63 -13.64 12.63
C PRO A 161 -9.88 -13.17 14.07
N MET A 162 -8.95 -12.37 14.59
CA MET A 162 -9.01 -11.89 15.98
C MET A 162 -9.90 -10.66 16.08
N LEU A 163 -9.59 -9.59 15.33
CA LEU A 163 -10.32 -8.32 15.36
C LEU A 163 -10.71 -7.91 13.94
N ASP A 164 -11.91 -7.37 13.79
CA ASP A 164 -12.42 -6.86 12.52
C ASP A 164 -12.45 -5.32 12.57
N SER A 165 -11.88 -4.65 11.57
CA SER A 165 -11.87 -3.19 11.41
C SER A 165 -11.37 -2.40 12.64
N PHE A 166 -10.37 -2.92 13.35
CA PHE A 166 -9.79 -2.31 14.54
C PHE A 166 -9.01 -1.04 14.22
N VAL A 167 -9.32 0.05 14.92
CA VAL A 167 -8.60 1.32 14.82
C VAL A 167 -7.77 1.50 16.08
N THR A 168 -6.45 1.65 15.92
CA THR A 168 -5.50 1.61 17.04
C THR A 168 -5.58 2.83 17.95
N GLY A 169 -5.93 4.00 17.40
CA GLY A 169 -5.91 5.27 18.13
C GLY A 169 -4.51 5.76 18.55
N THR A 170 -3.47 4.95 18.35
CA THR A 170 -2.07 5.18 18.73
C THR A 170 -1.15 4.53 17.70
N SER A 171 0.08 5.03 17.56
CA SER A 171 1.06 4.46 16.61
C SER A 171 1.78 3.23 17.17
N GLN A 172 2.08 3.24 18.46
CA GLN A 172 2.81 2.17 19.14
C GLN A 172 1.86 1.28 19.93
N VAL A 173 1.76 0.03 19.51
CA VAL A 173 0.88 -0.98 20.09
C VAL A 173 1.71 -2.23 20.41
N VAL A 174 1.51 -2.78 21.59
CA VAL A 174 2.06 -4.07 22.02
C VAL A 174 0.96 -5.11 21.91
N ALA A 175 1.32 -6.28 21.40
CA ALA A 175 0.44 -7.42 21.25
C ALA A 175 0.88 -8.57 22.17
N ASP A 176 -0.04 -8.98 23.04
CA ASP A 176 0.11 -10.15 23.89
C ASP A 176 -0.81 -11.24 23.36
N VAL A 177 -0.23 -12.34 22.92
CA VAL A 177 -0.94 -13.47 22.33
C VAL A 177 -0.80 -14.67 23.24
N MET A 178 -1.91 -15.34 23.53
CA MET A 178 -1.93 -16.61 24.26
C MET A 178 -2.68 -17.65 23.44
N ILE A 179 -2.16 -18.87 23.40
CA ILE A 179 -2.73 -19.96 22.58
C ILE A 179 -2.81 -21.21 23.44
N GLY A 180 -3.93 -21.91 23.36
CA GLY A 180 -4.12 -23.20 24.02
C GLY A 180 -5.46 -23.31 24.74
N ARG A 181 -5.61 -24.36 25.54
CA ARG A 181 -6.79 -24.53 26.37
C ARG A 181 -6.55 -23.93 27.76
N GLN A 182 -7.57 -23.27 28.28
CA GLN A 182 -7.52 -22.66 29.63
C GLN A 182 -8.18 -23.53 30.70
N ASP A 183 -8.59 -24.73 30.33
CA ASP A 183 -9.20 -25.64 31.27
C ASP A 183 -8.16 -26.24 32.24
N VAL A 184 -8.69 -26.70 33.36
CA VAL A 184 -7.90 -27.28 34.46
C VAL A 184 -7.46 -28.71 34.14
N TRP A 185 -7.80 -29.24 32.96
CA TRP A 185 -7.50 -30.61 32.56
C TRP A 185 -6.02 -30.75 32.24
N LYS A 186 -5.32 -31.57 33.01
CA LYS A 186 -3.86 -31.72 32.88
C LYS A 186 -3.46 -32.49 31.61
N ASN A 187 -4.22 -33.54 31.29
CA ASN A 187 -3.96 -34.41 30.15
C ASN A 187 -5.25 -34.58 29.35
N ILE A 188 -5.12 -34.64 28.04
CA ILE A 188 -6.20 -35.07 27.14
C ILE A 188 -5.88 -36.52 26.76
N GLY A 189 -6.90 -37.37 26.78
CA GLY A 189 -6.80 -38.75 26.29
C GLY A 189 -5.64 -39.56 26.89
N ASN A 190 -4.75 -40.01 26.02
CA ASN A 190 -3.67 -40.97 26.31
C ASN A 190 -2.41 -40.31 26.88
N GLY A 191 -2.49 -39.06 27.34
CA GLY A 191 -1.35 -38.27 27.79
C GLY A 191 -0.90 -37.22 26.77
N GLU A 192 -1.75 -36.86 25.81
CA GLU A 192 -1.49 -35.70 24.98
C GLU A 192 -1.46 -34.43 25.85
N GLY A 193 -0.46 -33.59 25.63
CA GLY A 193 -0.26 -32.34 26.38
C GLY A 193 -1.40 -31.35 26.17
N ARG A 194 -1.61 -30.45 27.13
CA ARG A 194 -2.60 -29.37 27.06
C ARG A 194 -2.25 -28.28 26.03
N GLU A 195 -1.02 -28.27 25.56
CA GLU A 195 -0.45 -27.22 24.72
C GLU A 195 -0.49 -27.56 23.23
N LEU A 196 -0.78 -26.54 22.42
CA LEU A 196 -0.66 -26.65 20.99
C LEU A 196 0.82 -26.53 20.61
N SER A 197 1.36 -27.56 19.95
CA SER A 197 2.69 -27.46 19.36
C SER A 197 2.59 -26.59 18.11
N VAL A 198 3.30 -25.46 18.08
CA VAL A 198 3.27 -24.50 16.96
C VAL A 198 4.68 -24.41 16.40
N PHE A 199 4.82 -24.59 15.08
CA PHE A 199 6.11 -24.45 14.40
C PHE A 199 6.47 -22.97 14.21
N SER A 200 5.51 -22.17 13.75
CA SER A 200 5.67 -20.72 13.66
C SER A 200 4.33 -20.01 13.85
N ALA A 201 4.38 -18.80 14.40
CA ALA A 201 3.21 -17.95 14.55
C ALA A 201 3.54 -16.57 14.01
N SER A 202 2.55 -15.91 13.43
CA SER A 202 2.66 -14.52 13.01
C SER A 202 1.35 -13.79 13.19
N LEU A 203 1.43 -12.50 13.53
CA LEU A 203 0.28 -11.62 13.61
C LEU A 203 0.26 -10.76 12.35
N LYS A 204 -0.88 -10.71 11.68
CA LYS A 204 -1.09 -9.94 10.46
C LYS A 204 -2.16 -8.88 10.69
N GLY A 205 -1.91 -7.65 10.25
CA GLY A 205 -2.92 -6.60 10.15
C GLY A 205 -3.21 -6.31 8.70
N ILE A 206 -4.39 -6.71 8.23
CA ILE A 206 -4.86 -6.47 6.87
C ILE A 206 -5.60 -5.14 6.87
N LEU A 207 -5.20 -4.22 6.00
CA LEU A 207 -5.78 -2.88 5.99
C LEU A 207 -7.19 -2.89 5.37
N VAL A 208 -8.18 -2.46 6.15
CA VAL A 208 -9.59 -2.43 5.72
C VAL A 208 -9.87 -1.12 5.00
N HIS A 209 -9.83 -1.16 3.68
CA HIS A 209 -10.20 -0.01 2.90
C HIS A 209 -11.66 -0.09 2.47
N LYS A 210 -12.39 1.00 2.70
CA LYS A 210 -13.73 1.20 2.16
C LYS A 210 -13.65 2.06 0.89
N GLY A 211 -14.49 1.74 -0.10
CA GLY A 211 -14.62 2.49 -1.34
C GLY A 211 -13.46 2.30 -2.32
N PHE A 212 -13.17 3.35 -3.11
CA PHE A 212 -12.19 3.30 -4.20
C PHE A 212 -10.77 2.92 -3.72
N ARG A 213 -10.38 3.35 -2.52
CA ARG A 213 -9.08 2.99 -1.92
C ARG A 213 -8.91 1.48 -1.75
N GLY A 214 -10.00 0.75 -1.48
CA GLY A 214 -9.94 -0.71 -1.34
C GLY A 214 -9.81 -1.44 -2.67
N LEU A 215 -10.28 -0.82 -3.75
CA LEU A 215 -10.04 -1.33 -5.10
C LEU A 215 -8.55 -1.20 -5.44
N VAL A 216 -7.94 -0.06 -5.09
CA VAL A 216 -6.50 0.19 -5.28
C VAL A 216 -5.64 -0.83 -4.56
N THR A 217 -5.95 -1.14 -3.30
CA THR A 217 -5.14 -2.07 -2.52
C THR A 217 -5.38 -3.54 -2.87
N ARG A 218 -6.56 -3.87 -3.39
CA ARG A 218 -6.87 -5.23 -3.85
C ARG A 218 -6.19 -5.56 -5.18
N PHE A 219 -6.00 -4.56 -6.05
CA PHE A 219 -5.41 -4.74 -7.39
C PHE A 219 -4.25 -3.76 -7.63
N PRO A 220 -3.18 -3.81 -6.83
CA PRO A 220 -2.09 -2.84 -6.90
C PRO A 220 -1.38 -2.82 -8.26
N THR A 221 -1.22 -3.99 -8.88
CA THR A 221 -0.59 -4.14 -10.20
C THR A 221 -1.42 -3.49 -11.30
N PHE A 222 -2.74 -3.64 -11.25
CA PHE A 222 -3.65 -3.01 -12.20
C PHE A 222 -3.59 -1.49 -12.11
N PHE A 223 -3.66 -0.93 -10.90
CA PHE A 223 -3.58 0.53 -10.72
C PHE A 223 -2.21 1.10 -11.06
N SER A 224 -1.13 0.37 -10.75
CA SER A 224 0.22 0.73 -11.17
C SER A 224 0.33 0.80 -12.70
N MET A 225 -0.22 -0.20 -13.41
CA MET A 225 -0.24 -0.23 -14.87
C MET A 225 -1.07 0.92 -15.46
N VAL A 226 -2.26 1.18 -14.92
CA VAL A 226 -3.13 2.29 -15.35
C VAL A 226 -2.46 3.63 -15.10
N CYS A 227 -1.84 3.83 -13.94
CA CYS A 227 -1.14 5.07 -13.61
C CYS A 227 0.06 5.30 -14.52
N SER A 228 0.86 4.27 -14.78
CA SER A 228 1.93 4.31 -15.79
C SER A 228 1.36 4.68 -17.16
N ALA A 229 0.32 3.99 -17.66
CA ALA A 229 -0.26 4.30 -18.96
C ALA A 229 -0.75 5.76 -19.08
N ILE A 230 -1.40 6.29 -18.04
CA ILE A 230 -1.85 7.69 -18.00
C ILE A 230 -0.65 8.64 -18.01
N PHE A 231 0.38 8.37 -17.21
CA PHE A 231 1.58 9.21 -17.15
C PHE A 231 2.35 9.21 -18.47
N PHE A 232 2.53 8.04 -19.09
CA PHE A 232 3.09 7.92 -20.43
C PHE A 232 2.28 8.71 -21.45
N ALA A 233 0.95 8.59 -21.43
CA ALA A 233 0.09 9.31 -22.36
C ALA A 233 0.23 10.83 -22.21
N ILE A 234 0.26 11.35 -20.98
CA ILE A 234 0.45 12.78 -20.71
C ILE A 234 1.83 13.25 -21.21
N LEU A 235 2.90 12.53 -20.86
CA LEU A 235 4.25 12.89 -21.32
C LEU A 235 4.37 12.81 -22.83
N PHE A 236 3.78 11.80 -23.46
CA PHE A 236 3.76 11.64 -24.91
C PHE A 236 2.96 12.76 -25.58
N SER A 237 1.83 13.17 -25.02
CA SER A 237 1.05 14.31 -25.52
C SER A 237 1.83 15.62 -25.42
N ILE A 238 2.57 15.85 -24.33
CA ILE A 238 3.44 17.02 -24.18
C ILE A 238 4.56 16.98 -25.24
N LEU A 239 5.23 15.83 -25.39
CA LEU A 239 6.29 15.63 -26.37
C LEU A 239 5.78 15.86 -27.80
N ALA A 240 4.63 15.29 -28.15
CA ALA A 240 3.98 15.47 -29.43
C ALA A 240 3.59 16.94 -29.65
N GLY A 241 3.01 17.61 -28.65
CA GLY A 241 2.66 19.03 -28.72
C GLY A 241 3.87 19.95 -28.93
N CYS A 242 5.03 19.62 -28.34
CA CYS A 242 6.26 20.38 -28.53
C CYS A 242 6.93 20.12 -29.90
N LEU A 243 6.82 18.91 -30.46
CA LEU A 243 7.53 18.54 -31.69
C LEU A 243 6.69 18.71 -32.96
N LEU A 244 5.36 18.59 -32.88
CA LEU A 244 4.47 18.68 -34.03
C LEU A 244 4.59 20.02 -34.80
N PRO A 245 4.72 21.20 -34.15
CA PRO A 245 4.95 22.46 -34.86
C PRO A 245 6.28 22.47 -35.62
N SER A 246 7.34 21.89 -35.03
CA SER A 246 8.67 21.84 -35.65
C SER A 246 8.69 20.99 -36.92
N ILE A 247 7.90 19.91 -36.95
CA ILE A 247 7.76 19.04 -38.12
C ILE A 247 6.91 19.73 -39.21
N LEU A 248 5.77 20.32 -38.83
CA LEU A 248 4.84 20.94 -39.78
C LEU A 248 5.40 22.20 -40.46
N GLN A 249 6.22 22.99 -39.78
CA GLN A 249 6.84 24.20 -40.35
C GLN A 249 7.90 23.91 -41.41
N SER A 250 8.36 22.65 -41.53
CA SER A 250 9.38 22.25 -42.52
C SER A 250 8.84 21.97 -43.92
N SER A 251 7.53 22.17 -44.18
CA SER A 251 6.93 21.95 -45.50
C SER A 251 7.38 23.03 -46.49
N PRO A 252 8.15 22.69 -47.54
CA PRO A 252 8.66 23.65 -48.51
C PRO A 252 7.56 24.00 -49.54
N GLU A 253 6.53 24.75 -49.12
CA GLU A 253 5.42 25.15 -50.01
C GLU A 253 5.70 26.47 -50.74
N ASN A 254 6.90 27.04 -50.67
CA ASN A 254 7.17 28.39 -51.20
C ASN A 254 8.20 28.53 -52.32
N ASP A 255 8.76 27.45 -52.85
CA ASP A 255 9.71 27.57 -53.98
C ASP A 255 9.05 27.65 -55.36
N ALA A 256 7.72 27.65 -55.45
CA ALA A 256 6.98 27.69 -56.73
C ALA A 256 6.51 29.11 -57.16
N LYS A 257 6.93 30.19 -56.50
CA LYS A 257 6.49 31.57 -56.84
C LYS A 257 7.62 32.59 -57.02
N ALA A 258 8.74 32.20 -57.62
CA ALA A 258 9.76 33.14 -58.08
C ALA A 258 10.21 32.85 -59.52
N ASN A 259 9.34 33.14 -60.50
CA ASN A 259 9.69 33.93 -61.70
C ASN A 259 8.50 34.03 -62.65
N PRO A 260 7.87 35.21 -62.72
CA PRO A 260 7.57 35.83 -63.99
C PRO A 260 8.49 37.04 -64.13
N ASP A 261 9.42 36.92 -65.08
CA ASP A 261 9.89 38.01 -65.92
C ASP A 261 10.31 39.31 -65.21
N GLN A 262 11.58 39.35 -64.81
CA GLN A 262 12.33 40.60 -64.74
C GLN A 262 12.75 40.98 -66.16
N LEU A 263 11.89 41.71 -66.86
CA LEU A 263 12.27 42.53 -68.00
C LEU A 263 12.14 44.00 -67.59
N ASP A 264 13.23 44.72 -67.80
CA ASP A 264 13.26 46.12 -68.24
C ASP A 264 12.70 47.24 -67.34
N ASP A 265 13.67 48.05 -66.87
CA ASP A 265 13.88 49.41 -67.36
C ASP A 265 13.31 50.61 -66.56
N ASN A 266 14.19 51.61 -66.46
CA ASN A 266 13.99 53.05 -66.21
C ASN A 266 13.58 53.61 -64.82
N ASP A 267 14.53 54.38 -64.27
CA ASP A 267 14.45 55.84 -64.11
C ASP A 267 13.11 56.49 -63.74
N GLN A 268 13.05 57.08 -62.53
CA GLN A 268 12.74 58.50 -62.25
C GLN A 268 12.34 58.65 -60.76
N LYS A 269 13.08 59.41 -59.96
CA LYS A 269 12.99 60.88 -59.76
C LYS A 269 11.94 61.29 -58.70
N SER A 270 12.49 61.83 -57.60
CA SER A 270 12.02 62.99 -56.80
C SER A 270 10.68 62.98 -56.05
N HIS A 271 10.77 63.37 -54.77
CA HIS A 271 10.03 64.41 -54.02
C HIS A 271 9.69 63.90 -52.61
N LEU A 272 10.33 64.38 -51.54
CA LEU A 272 10.04 65.60 -50.75
C LEU A 272 8.63 65.63 -50.13
N ILE A 273 8.60 66.12 -48.86
CA ILE A 273 7.47 66.52 -47.99
C ILE A 273 7.11 65.42 -46.96
N ASN A 274 7.60 65.49 -45.71
CA ASN A 274 7.27 66.38 -44.58
C ASN A 274 5.99 65.95 -43.81
N ASP A 275 6.00 66.29 -42.53
CA ASP A 275 4.93 66.21 -41.52
C ASP A 275 4.98 64.93 -40.65
N GLN A 276 4.85 64.93 -39.33
CA GLN A 276 4.85 65.96 -38.28
C GLN A 276 4.86 65.19 -36.93
N TYR A 277 5.59 65.68 -35.95
CA TYR A 277 5.59 65.30 -34.51
C TYR A 277 4.16 65.33 -33.89
N PRO A 278 3.86 64.76 -32.69
CA PRO A 278 4.67 64.91 -31.46
C PRO A 278 4.69 63.78 -30.41
N GLU A 279 5.62 63.96 -29.47
CA GLU A 279 5.72 63.38 -28.12
C GLU A 279 4.45 63.60 -27.28
N GLU A 280 4.09 62.67 -26.39
CA GLU A 280 4.08 62.87 -24.93
C GLU A 280 3.60 61.61 -24.14
N PRO A 281 3.87 61.54 -22.82
CA PRO A 281 3.84 60.35 -21.98
C PRO A 281 2.50 60.15 -21.26
N SER A 282 2.25 58.95 -20.72
CA SER A 282 1.29 58.78 -19.64
C SER A 282 1.56 57.52 -18.84
N ASP A 283 1.75 57.72 -17.54
CA ASP A 283 1.72 56.74 -16.48
C ASP A 283 0.42 55.94 -16.47
N THR A 284 0.50 54.64 -16.17
CA THR A 284 -0.61 53.94 -15.50
C THR A 284 -0.04 52.92 -14.51
N ALA A 285 -0.02 53.32 -13.25
CA ALA A 285 0.05 52.43 -12.10
C ALA A 285 -1.08 51.39 -12.18
N THR A 286 -0.77 50.11 -11.98
CA THR A 286 -1.80 49.11 -11.67
C THR A 286 -1.53 48.48 -10.32
N ASN A 287 -2.43 48.87 -9.42
CA ASN A 287 -2.64 48.50 -8.04
C ASN A 287 -2.34 47.04 -7.66
N ALA A 288 -1.66 46.93 -6.53
CA ALA A 288 -1.85 45.88 -5.56
C ALA A 288 -3.28 45.94 -4.99
N SER A 289 -3.98 44.80 -4.94
CA SER A 289 -5.16 44.63 -4.10
C SER A 289 -5.22 43.19 -3.60
N GLU A 290 -4.80 43.10 -2.34
CA GLU A 290 -5.21 42.19 -1.28
C GLU A 290 -6.73 41.93 -1.25
N PRO A 291 -7.15 40.73 -0.81
CA PRO A 291 -8.35 40.65 0.02
C PRO A 291 -8.07 39.86 1.31
N GLN A 292 -7.96 40.59 2.42
CA GLN A 292 -8.52 40.14 3.69
C GLN A 292 -10.04 40.39 3.62
N GLU A 293 -10.85 39.36 3.87
CA GLU A 293 -12.19 39.56 4.39
C GLU A 293 -12.42 38.55 5.52
N GLU A 294 -12.17 39.07 6.73
CA GLU A 294 -12.69 38.65 8.01
C GLU A 294 -14.21 38.90 8.01
N LYS A 295 -14.99 37.86 8.33
CA LYS A 295 -16.35 38.06 8.83
C LYS A 295 -16.77 36.93 9.74
N ASP A 296 -16.58 37.18 11.03
CA ASP A 296 -17.37 36.61 12.11
C ASP A 296 -18.85 36.96 11.90
N ASP A 297 -19.74 35.99 12.15
CA ASP A 297 -21.03 36.25 12.79
C ASP A 297 -21.64 34.91 13.26
N ASP A 298 -21.70 34.81 14.59
CA ASP A 298 -22.57 33.91 15.34
C ASP A 298 -24.05 34.18 15.01
N ASN A 299 -24.86 33.13 14.79
CA ASN A 299 -26.06 32.82 15.59
C ASN A 299 -27.07 31.86 14.92
N LEU A 300 -27.36 30.79 15.68
CA LEU A 300 -28.70 30.43 16.18
C LEU A 300 -29.84 30.05 15.20
N SER A 301 -30.00 28.72 15.08
CA SER A 301 -31.27 27.97 15.24
C SER A 301 -32.45 28.12 14.26
N GLN A 302 -33.22 27.03 14.24
CA GLN A 302 -34.57 26.85 13.65
C GLN A 302 -34.57 26.71 12.13
N SER A 303 -35.41 25.94 11.47
CA SER A 303 -36.48 24.98 11.77
C SER A 303 -37.22 24.87 10.43
N VAL A 304 -37.94 23.78 10.20
CA VAL A 304 -39.01 23.63 9.18
C VAL A 304 -38.60 23.14 7.77
N LYS A 305 -38.76 21.81 7.63
CA LYS A 305 -39.57 21.09 6.62
C LYS A 305 -39.55 21.55 5.15
N SER A 306 -39.04 20.67 4.29
CA SER A 306 -39.73 20.28 3.04
C SER A 306 -39.15 18.94 2.53
N ALA A 307 -39.85 17.82 2.68
CA ALA A 307 -40.84 17.32 1.73
C ALA A 307 -40.31 17.12 0.29
N ARG A 308 -39.55 16.04 0.05
CA ARG A 308 -39.44 15.45 -1.31
C ARG A 308 -39.47 13.93 -1.31
N ARG A 309 -40.69 13.42 -1.08
CA ARG A 309 -41.38 12.40 -1.88
C ARG A 309 -40.52 11.68 -2.94
N ARG A 310 -40.02 10.47 -2.64
CA ARG A 310 -39.82 9.43 -3.66
C ARG A 310 -40.31 8.08 -3.15
N ARG A 311 -41.43 7.66 -3.74
CA ARG A 311 -42.21 6.45 -3.49
C ARG A 311 -41.58 5.25 -4.20
N ARG A 312 -41.67 4.10 -3.51
CA ARG A 312 -42.04 2.74 -3.98
C ARG A 312 -41.04 1.93 -4.82
N ARG A 313 -40.54 0.84 -4.19
CA ARG A 313 -40.87 -0.59 -4.44
C ARG A 313 -40.19 -1.38 -3.30
N SER A 314 -40.86 -1.96 -2.29
CA SER A 314 -41.87 -3.03 -2.28
C SER A 314 -41.42 -4.32 -2.95
N THR A 315 -40.62 -5.13 -2.25
CA THR A 315 -40.78 -6.59 -2.24
C THR A 315 -40.78 -7.10 -0.81
N LYS A 316 -41.89 -7.77 -0.53
CA LYS A 316 -42.40 -8.36 0.69
C LYS A 316 -41.69 -9.71 0.88
N ASN A 317 -41.02 -9.93 2.00
CA ASN A 317 -40.78 -11.28 2.49
C ASN A 317 -41.09 -11.33 3.98
N LYS A 318 -42.12 -12.09 4.30
CA LYS A 318 -42.82 -12.18 5.58
C LYS A 318 -42.69 -13.62 6.00
N ASN A 319 -41.73 -13.93 6.87
CA ASN A 319 -41.73 -15.17 7.63
C ASN A 319 -41.84 -14.83 9.10
N ALA A 320 -42.94 -15.32 9.67
CA ALA A 320 -43.27 -15.27 11.07
C ALA A 320 -42.46 -16.32 11.82
N SER A 321 -41.96 -15.96 13.00
CA SER A 321 -41.80 -16.92 14.09
C SER A 321 -42.16 -16.19 15.39
N GLU A 322 -43.20 -16.73 16.00
CA GLU A 322 -43.80 -16.33 17.26
C GLU A 322 -42.84 -16.49 18.44
N GLY A 323 -43.04 -15.61 19.43
CA GLY A 323 -43.22 -16.03 20.82
C GLY A 323 -41.99 -16.44 21.62
N SER A 324 -41.47 -15.50 22.42
CA SER A 324 -41.16 -15.75 23.84
C SER A 324 -40.65 -14.45 24.48
N SER A 325 -41.54 -13.77 25.20
CA SER A 325 -41.20 -12.65 26.07
C SER A 325 -40.85 -13.18 27.46
N ILE A 326 -39.56 -13.29 27.78
CA ILE A 326 -39.10 -13.45 29.16
C ILE A 326 -38.72 -12.07 29.68
N LYS A 327 -39.55 -11.57 30.60
CA LYS A 327 -39.34 -10.36 31.39
C LYS A 327 -38.34 -10.70 32.49
N SER A 328 -37.09 -10.28 32.33
CA SER A 328 -36.06 -10.40 33.35
C SER A 328 -35.87 -9.06 34.03
N GLU A 329 -36.50 -8.94 35.20
CA GLU A 329 -36.27 -7.90 36.20
C GLU A 329 -35.06 -8.38 37.02
N SER A 330 -33.94 -7.66 36.95
CA SER A 330 -32.79 -7.91 37.83
C SER A 330 -32.31 -6.59 38.41
N GLU A 331 -32.59 -6.42 39.70
CA GLU A 331 -32.02 -5.38 40.56
C GLU A 331 -30.48 -5.44 40.59
N PRO A 332 -29.79 -4.30 40.74
CA PRO A 332 -28.35 -4.29 40.92
C PRO A 332 -27.98 -4.73 42.34
N VAL A 333 -27.41 -5.93 42.47
CA VAL A 333 -26.75 -6.38 43.71
C VAL A 333 -25.44 -5.61 43.88
N MET A 334 -25.38 -4.74 44.89
CA MET A 334 -24.13 -4.16 45.37
C MET A 334 -23.26 -5.26 45.99
N ILE A 335 -22.14 -5.58 45.35
CA ILE A 335 -21.09 -6.42 45.93
C ILE A 335 -20.27 -5.56 46.89
N ARG A 336 -20.48 -5.80 48.18
CA ARG A 336 -19.69 -5.28 49.30
C ARG A 336 -18.34 -5.98 49.31
N SER A 337 -17.27 -5.21 49.16
CA SER A 337 -15.89 -5.69 49.24
C SER A 337 -15.43 -5.72 50.70
N ASP A 338 -15.70 -6.81 51.41
CA ASP A 338 -15.11 -7.07 52.72
C ASP A 338 -13.77 -7.82 52.54
N SER A 339 -12.70 -7.09 52.84
CA SER A 339 -11.33 -7.58 52.93
C SER A 339 -11.15 -8.34 54.25
N GLU A 340 -11.36 -9.65 54.26
CA GLU A 340 -10.91 -10.50 55.37
C GLU A 340 -9.68 -11.35 55.00
N ARG A 341 -8.60 -10.95 55.69
CA ARG A 341 -7.27 -11.50 55.74
C ARG A 341 -7.31 -12.89 56.42
N SER A 342 -7.42 -13.96 55.63
CA SER A 342 -7.28 -15.33 56.13
C SER A 342 -5.82 -15.80 56.03
N THR A 343 -5.12 -15.74 57.16
CA THR A 343 -3.83 -16.40 57.38
C THR A 343 -4.07 -17.87 57.72
N ASN A 344 -3.85 -18.77 56.77
CA ASN A 344 -3.85 -20.21 57.02
C ASN A 344 -2.46 -20.80 56.70
N PRO A 345 -1.67 -21.25 57.70
CA PRO A 345 -0.40 -21.89 57.46
C PRO A 345 -0.59 -23.34 56.98
N LEU A 346 0.07 -23.66 55.87
CA LEU A 346 0.09 -24.98 55.23
C LEU A 346 0.64 -26.06 56.18
N ARG A 347 -0.25 -26.96 56.60
CA ARG A 347 0.06 -28.17 57.38
C ARG A 347 0.78 -29.20 56.49
N ARG A 348 2.09 -29.30 56.65
CA ARG A 348 2.99 -30.27 55.99
C ARG A 348 2.62 -31.71 56.44
N ARG A 349 2.06 -32.50 55.53
CA ARG A 349 1.72 -33.92 55.75
C ARG A 349 3.00 -34.77 55.66
N ARG A 350 3.47 -35.29 56.78
CA ARG A 350 4.63 -36.20 56.91
C ARG A 350 4.19 -37.61 56.49
N SER A 351 4.78 -38.15 55.44
CA SER A 351 4.64 -39.56 55.06
C SER A 351 5.38 -40.44 56.07
N LYS A 352 4.70 -41.45 56.60
CA LYS A 352 5.29 -42.55 57.36
C LYS A 352 5.84 -43.58 56.37
N THR A 353 7.14 -43.82 56.41
CA THR A 353 7.79 -44.99 55.83
C THR A 353 7.51 -46.18 56.74
N LEU A 354 7.02 -47.28 56.16
CA LEU A 354 6.89 -48.58 56.82
C LEU A 354 8.26 -49.26 56.75
N GLU A 355 8.92 -49.42 57.89
CA GLU A 355 10.02 -50.36 58.08
C GLU A 355 9.44 -51.79 58.11
N VAL A 356 10.07 -52.67 57.34
CA VAL A 356 9.84 -54.11 57.32
C VAL A 356 11.02 -54.70 58.08
N ASP A 357 10.77 -55.19 59.29
CA ASP A 357 11.75 -55.94 60.09
C ASP A 357 11.80 -57.39 59.60
N THR A 358 13.03 -57.88 59.41
CA THR A 358 13.43 -59.29 59.35
C THR A 358 14.06 -59.71 60.66
#